data_AF-F9WNH1-F1
#
_entry.id   AF-F9WNH1-F1
#
_cell.length_a   1.000
_cell.length_b   1.000
_cell.length_c   1.000
_cell.angle_alpha   90.00
_cell.angle_beta   90.00
_cell.angle_gamma   90.00
#
_symmetry.space_group_name_H-M   'P 1'
#
loop_
_entity.id
_entity.type
_entity.pdbx_description
1 polymer ?
#
loop_
_entity_poly.entity_id
_entity_poly.type
_entity_poly.pdbx_seq_one_letter_code
_entity_poly.pdbx_strand_id
1 'polypeptide(L)'
;MDMKDPKTREDVLYCLHEQNIDEIYSIVSVKLVVHMEKIRLVVRMWNRQDKLLAGGCRPAFLTPPGGRYDMGTTGCKGVPTMGLLGLLAGDHASVFSNASKWRDAFGCVDANVVGGTVVRGNEALQFTENSSHGMFWPVSTQEQDRHYKPVNTEHTIAATVLRSILTGSTLVMAEKVRLLMDENSSNVMLQVLHDSSGAFALRCVAERSASDTSRAPRDSDIVSRTQPRESTGSLHQQHERGVGSRWLSMLHTGATYQLTLVMQNVRKPLLIENKSKTWATLYVNGEASVHEMNTGNMLYVPDIEHFYIGGAGVTVKNVLLYNRQLGEAEVRQLSDNIDNIKLSDTVATGLVSGAFSPINITYTDEWL
;
A
#
# COMPACT_ATOMS: atom_id res chain seq x y z
N MET A 1 -24.20 -14.63 -15.44
CA MET A 1 -23.98 -15.78 -14.54
C MET A 1 -25.07 -15.75 -13.50
N ASP A 2 -26.02 -16.66 -13.59
CA ASP A 2 -26.99 -16.84 -12.52
C ASP A 2 -26.26 -17.62 -11.42
N MET A 3 -25.76 -16.91 -10.41
CA MET A 3 -24.99 -17.53 -9.32
C MET A 3 -25.91 -18.23 -8.33
N LYS A 4 -27.23 -18.23 -8.54
CA LYS A 4 -28.20 -18.85 -7.63
C LYS A 4 -28.74 -20.13 -8.21
N ASP A 5 -28.78 -21.16 -7.38
CA ASP A 5 -29.46 -22.40 -7.73
C ASP A 5 -30.94 -22.08 -8.02
N PRO A 6 -31.50 -22.51 -9.16
CA PRO A 6 -32.85 -22.15 -9.55
C PRO A 6 -33.93 -22.76 -8.63
N LYS A 7 -33.60 -23.82 -7.89
CA LYS A 7 -34.51 -24.49 -6.95
C LYS A 7 -34.30 -24.00 -5.52
N THR A 8 -33.06 -23.98 -5.03
CA THR A 8 -32.77 -23.64 -3.63
C THR A 8 -32.54 -22.14 -3.41
N ARG A 9 -32.26 -21.39 -4.49
CA ARG A 9 -31.84 -19.97 -4.48
C ARG A 9 -30.54 -19.70 -3.70
N GLU A 10 -29.80 -20.74 -3.35
CA GLU A 10 -28.49 -20.63 -2.72
C GLU A 10 -27.46 -20.18 -3.75
N ASP A 11 -26.49 -19.35 -3.35
CA ASP A 11 -25.38 -19.09 -4.27
C ASP A 11 -24.53 -20.35 -4.45
N VAL A 12 -24.26 -20.70 -5.70
CA VAL A 12 -23.55 -21.90 -6.16
C VAL A 12 -22.43 -21.50 -7.11
N LEU A 13 -21.31 -22.21 -7.02
CA LEU A 13 -20.19 -22.06 -7.92
C LEU A 13 -19.92 -23.40 -8.60
N TYR A 14 -19.85 -23.38 -9.92
CA TYR A 14 -19.48 -24.52 -10.74
C TYR A 14 -18.21 -24.20 -11.51
N CYS A 15 -17.31 -25.17 -11.63
CA CYS A 15 -16.17 -25.12 -12.53
C CYS A 15 -16.33 -26.22 -13.57
N LEU A 16 -16.24 -25.83 -14.83
CA LEU A 16 -16.12 -26.76 -15.95
C LEU A 16 -14.65 -26.74 -16.37
N HIS A 17 -13.94 -27.84 -16.24
CA HIS A 17 -12.51 -27.89 -16.57
C HIS A 17 -12.16 -29.14 -17.36
N GLU A 18 -11.07 -29.04 -18.11
CA GLU A 18 -10.51 -30.15 -18.85
C GLU A 18 -9.78 -31.09 -17.89
N GLN A 19 -9.89 -32.39 -18.17
CA GLN A 19 -9.09 -33.44 -17.57
C GLN A 19 -8.43 -34.19 -18.72
N ASN A 20 -7.11 -34.23 -18.72
CA ASN A 20 -6.31 -34.94 -19.70
C ASN A 20 -5.69 -36.17 -19.03
N ILE A 21 -6.02 -37.36 -19.52
CA ILE A 21 -5.37 -38.63 -19.17
C ILE A 21 -4.89 -39.28 -20.46
N ASP A 22 -3.57 -39.41 -20.62
CA ASP A 22 -2.95 -40.02 -21.81
C ASP A 22 -3.41 -39.40 -23.15
N GLU A 23 -3.50 -38.07 -23.20
CA GLU A 23 -4.00 -37.28 -24.36
C GLU A 23 -5.49 -37.50 -24.68
N ILE A 24 -6.23 -38.11 -23.77
CA ILE A 24 -7.69 -38.20 -23.82
C ILE A 24 -8.27 -37.09 -22.95
N TYR A 25 -8.95 -36.15 -23.61
CA TYR A 25 -9.55 -34.98 -22.98
C TYR A 25 -11.01 -35.27 -22.62
N SER A 26 -11.34 -35.08 -21.35
CA SER A 26 -12.71 -35.04 -20.85
C SER A 26 -13.01 -33.66 -20.27
N ILE A 27 -14.27 -33.26 -20.26
CA ILE A 27 -14.72 -32.04 -19.61
C ILE A 27 -15.51 -32.44 -18.37
N VAL A 28 -15.00 -32.07 -17.20
CA VAL A 28 -15.60 -32.41 -15.90
C VAL A 28 -16.28 -31.17 -15.32
N SER A 29 -17.48 -31.36 -14.76
CA SER A 29 -18.21 -30.32 -14.05
C SER A 29 -18.17 -30.57 -12.55
N VAL A 30 -17.55 -29.65 -11.80
CA VAL A 30 -17.39 -29.75 -10.35
C VAL A 30 -18.19 -28.65 -9.66
N LYS A 31 -19.00 -29.03 -8.67
CA LYS A 31 -19.68 -28.08 -7.78
C LYS A 31 -18.74 -27.65 -6.66
N LEU A 32 -18.26 -26.42 -6.70
CA LEU A 32 -17.26 -25.88 -5.79
C LEU A 32 -17.86 -25.29 -4.50
N VAL A 33 -18.53 -26.14 -3.71
CA VAL A 33 -19.24 -25.69 -2.49
C VAL A 33 -18.31 -24.99 -1.50
N VAL A 34 -17.17 -25.61 -1.16
CA VAL A 34 -16.20 -25.05 -0.21
C VAL A 34 -15.57 -23.75 -0.72
N HIS A 35 -15.32 -23.64 -2.03
CA HIS A 35 -14.80 -22.39 -2.62
C HIS A 35 -15.84 -21.28 -2.54
N MET A 36 -17.12 -21.56 -2.82
CA MET A 36 -18.18 -20.56 -2.70
C MET A 36 -18.32 -20.06 -1.26
N GLU A 37 -18.26 -20.93 -0.27
CA GLU A 37 -18.29 -20.55 1.15
C GLU A 37 -17.11 -19.64 1.52
N LYS A 38 -15.91 -19.99 1.06
CA LYS A 38 -14.71 -19.17 1.29
C LYS A 38 -14.78 -17.82 0.59
N ILE A 39 -15.23 -17.77 -0.67
CA ILE A 39 -15.45 -16.52 -1.39
C ILE A 39 -16.42 -15.63 -0.61
N ARG A 40 -17.55 -16.17 -0.12
CA ARG A 40 -18.49 -15.41 0.71
C ARG A 40 -17.84 -14.90 1.99
N LEU A 41 -17.03 -15.71 2.67
CA LEU A 41 -16.33 -15.31 3.88
C LEU A 41 -15.37 -14.15 3.60
N VAL A 42 -14.50 -14.29 2.61
CA VAL A 42 -13.52 -13.28 2.20
C VAL A 42 -14.19 -11.99 1.76
N VAL A 43 -15.22 -12.05 0.91
CA VAL A 43 -15.97 -10.86 0.47
C VAL A 43 -16.64 -10.14 1.64
N ARG A 44 -17.19 -10.88 2.63
CA ARG A 44 -17.75 -10.27 3.84
C ARG A 44 -16.68 -9.58 4.67
N MET A 45 -15.48 -10.16 4.77
CA MET A 45 -14.35 -9.56 5.48
C MET A 45 -13.92 -8.25 4.82
N TRP A 46 -13.73 -8.26 3.50
CA TRP A 46 -13.39 -7.06 2.72
C TRP A 46 -14.46 -5.97 2.87
N ASN A 47 -15.75 -6.31 2.74
CA ASN A 47 -16.83 -5.35 2.92
C ASN A 47 -16.87 -4.74 4.35
N ARG A 48 -16.54 -5.52 5.38
CA ARG A 48 -16.45 -5.02 6.76
C ARG A 48 -15.24 -4.08 6.94
N GLN A 49 -14.11 -4.42 6.33
CA GLN A 49 -12.92 -3.57 6.35
C GLN A 49 -13.17 -2.25 5.63
N ASP A 50 -13.75 -2.30 4.43
CA ASP A 50 -14.15 -1.11 3.67
C ASP A 50 -15.12 -0.24 4.45
N LYS A 51 -16.15 -0.84 5.05
CA LYS A 51 -17.14 -0.10 5.84
C LYS A 51 -16.50 0.58 7.06
N LEU A 52 -15.55 -0.09 7.72
CA LEU A 52 -14.84 0.47 8.87
C LEU A 52 -14.00 1.68 8.47
N LEU A 53 -13.21 1.54 7.40
CA LEU A 53 -12.35 2.61 6.89
C LEU A 53 -13.16 3.80 6.36
N ALA A 54 -14.21 3.52 5.60
CA ALA A 54 -15.09 4.55 5.08
C ALA A 54 -15.78 5.33 6.21
N GLY A 55 -16.01 4.74 7.39
CA GLY A 55 -16.63 5.44 8.52
C GLY A 55 -18.01 6.00 8.15
N GLY A 56 -18.13 7.34 8.14
CA GLY A 56 -19.35 8.03 7.69
C GLY A 56 -19.49 8.14 6.17
N CYS A 57 -18.47 7.75 5.41
CA CYS A 57 -18.44 7.80 3.96
C CYS A 57 -19.11 6.60 3.30
N ARG A 58 -19.47 6.77 2.03
CA ARG A 58 -19.94 5.67 1.19
C ARG A 58 -18.77 4.74 0.88
N PRO A 59 -18.79 3.47 1.31
CA PRO A 59 -17.72 2.52 1.01
C PRO A 59 -17.72 2.14 -0.48
N ALA A 60 -16.57 1.70 -0.98
CA ALA A 60 -16.34 1.37 -2.38
C ALA A 60 -17.35 0.34 -2.94
N PHE A 61 -17.64 -0.74 -2.19
CA PHE A 61 -18.58 -1.78 -2.63
C PHE A 61 -20.03 -1.30 -2.82
N LEU A 62 -20.39 -0.12 -2.29
CA LEU A 62 -21.68 0.51 -2.53
C LEU A 62 -21.65 1.55 -3.65
N THR A 63 -20.51 1.79 -4.29
CA THR A 63 -20.37 2.85 -5.30
C THR A 63 -20.65 2.32 -6.71
N PRO A 64 -21.53 2.96 -7.50
CA PRO A 64 -21.85 2.51 -8.85
C PRO A 64 -20.65 2.67 -9.80
N PRO A 65 -20.56 1.86 -10.87
CA PRO A 65 -19.65 2.10 -11.98
C PRO A 65 -19.89 3.50 -12.57
N GLY A 66 -18.88 4.37 -12.55
CA GLY A 66 -18.99 5.77 -13.03
C GLY A 66 -19.09 6.83 -11.91
N GLY A 67 -19.39 6.44 -10.66
CA GLY A 67 -19.37 7.35 -9.49
C GLY A 67 -17.97 7.78 -9.03
N ARG A 68 -16.94 7.54 -9.86
CA ARG A 68 -15.52 7.84 -9.56
C ARG A 68 -15.22 9.34 -9.49
N TYR A 69 -16.03 10.17 -10.13
CA TYR A 69 -15.79 11.62 -10.26
C TYR A 69 -16.40 12.46 -9.12
N ASP A 70 -17.31 11.90 -8.30
CA ASP A 70 -18.03 12.63 -7.24
C ASP A 70 -17.43 12.46 -5.83
N MET A 71 -16.32 11.72 -5.71
CA MET A 71 -15.81 11.27 -4.39
C MET A 71 -14.81 12.24 -3.73
N GLY A 72 -14.64 13.44 -4.29
CA GLY A 72 -13.92 14.56 -3.69
C GLY A 72 -14.85 15.60 -3.05
N THR A 73 -16.10 15.24 -2.74
CA THR A 73 -17.04 16.17 -2.10
C THR A 73 -16.55 16.48 -0.69
N THR A 74 -16.14 17.74 -0.52
CA THR A 74 -15.78 18.36 0.75
C THR A 74 -16.82 18.02 1.83
N GLY A 75 -16.42 17.25 2.84
CA GLY A 75 -17.26 16.96 4.00
C GLY A 75 -17.30 15.50 4.48
N CYS A 76 -16.77 14.55 3.69
CA CYS A 76 -16.75 13.15 4.11
C CYS A 76 -15.63 12.86 5.11
N LYS A 77 -15.96 12.30 6.28
CA LYS A 77 -15.01 11.92 7.34
C LYS A 77 -14.81 10.41 7.37
N GLY A 78 -13.80 9.94 6.64
CA GLY A 78 -13.42 8.54 6.55
C GLY A 78 -12.24 8.33 5.61
N VAL A 79 -11.59 7.18 5.67
CA VAL A 79 -10.49 6.83 4.77
C VAL A 79 -11.06 6.45 3.39
N PRO A 80 -10.52 6.99 2.27
CA PRO A 80 -10.93 6.56 0.94
C PRO A 80 -10.73 5.05 0.76
N THR A 81 -11.76 4.30 0.33
CA THR A 81 -11.61 2.85 0.10
C THR A 81 -11.67 2.46 -1.37
N MET A 82 -12.10 3.39 -2.24
CA MET A 82 -12.15 3.12 -3.68
C MET A 82 -10.74 2.91 -4.21
N GLY A 83 -10.50 1.76 -4.84
CA GLY A 83 -9.20 1.41 -5.38
C GLY A 83 -8.15 1.07 -4.33
N LEU A 84 -8.52 0.98 -3.05
CA LEU A 84 -7.64 0.46 -1.99
C LEU A 84 -7.40 -1.03 -2.27
N LEU A 85 -6.13 -1.38 -2.46
CA LEU A 85 -5.69 -2.67 -2.98
C LEU A 85 -4.90 -3.46 -1.92
N GLY A 86 -4.22 -2.77 -1.01
CA GLY A 86 -3.49 -3.37 0.10
C GLY A 86 -3.57 -2.50 1.35
N LEU A 87 -3.56 -3.12 2.53
CA LEU A 87 -3.49 -2.44 3.82
C LEU A 87 -2.63 -3.21 4.82
N LEU A 88 -1.56 -2.57 5.31
CA LEU A 88 -0.73 -3.06 6.41
C LEU A 88 -1.02 -2.21 7.65
N ALA A 89 -1.77 -2.76 8.60
CA ALA A 89 -2.16 -2.06 9.83
C ALA A 89 -2.34 -3.05 10.98
N GLY A 90 -2.46 -2.51 12.20
CA GLY A 90 -2.70 -3.32 13.40
C GLY A 90 -1.50 -4.19 13.79
N ASP A 91 -1.77 -5.22 14.58
CA ASP A 91 -0.81 -6.03 15.33
C ASP A 91 -0.33 -7.31 14.63
N HIS A 92 -0.51 -7.40 13.31
CA HIS A 92 -0.11 -8.57 12.52
C HIS A 92 1.23 -8.41 11.80
N ALA A 93 2.12 -7.59 12.36
CA ALA A 93 3.53 -7.59 12.00
C ALA A 93 4.30 -8.59 12.87
N SER A 94 5.11 -9.43 12.25
CA SER A 94 6.05 -10.33 12.90
C SER A 94 7.48 -9.93 12.53
N VAL A 95 8.37 -9.91 13.52
CA VAL A 95 9.81 -9.64 13.31
C VAL A 95 10.59 -10.80 13.91
N PHE A 96 10.68 -11.90 13.17
CA PHE A 96 11.49 -13.09 13.49
C PHE A 96 12.44 -13.37 12.33
N SER A 97 13.71 -13.65 12.64
CA SER A 97 14.84 -13.63 11.69
C SER A 97 14.69 -14.47 10.40
N ASN A 98 13.73 -15.40 10.30
CA ASN A 98 13.50 -16.25 9.13
C ASN A 98 12.13 -16.09 8.45
N ALA A 99 11.19 -15.32 9.01
CA ALA A 99 9.84 -15.17 8.46
C ALA A 99 9.16 -13.84 8.83
N SER A 100 9.94 -12.79 9.06
CA SER A 100 9.44 -11.45 9.38
C SER A 100 8.53 -10.91 8.28
N LYS A 101 7.24 -10.76 8.59
CA LYS A 101 6.23 -10.28 7.65
C LYS A 101 5.27 -9.29 8.31
N TRP A 102 4.75 -8.37 7.52
CA TRP A 102 3.55 -7.62 7.89
C TRP A 102 2.41 -8.06 7.00
N ARG A 103 1.36 -8.61 7.61
CA ARG A 103 0.27 -9.20 6.85
C ARG A 103 -0.66 -8.16 6.25
N ASP A 104 -1.03 -8.40 5.00
CA ASP A 104 -2.01 -7.60 4.26
C ASP A 104 -3.44 -7.93 4.70
N ALA A 105 -4.18 -6.91 5.10
CA ALA A 105 -5.55 -7.01 5.57
C ALA A 105 -6.51 -7.66 4.55
N PHE A 106 -6.19 -7.55 3.27
CA PHE A 106 -6.98 -8.16 2.19
C PHE A 106 -6.50 -9.58 1.84
N GLY A 107 -5.39 -10.03 2.43
CA GLY A 107 -4.85 -11.37 2.26
C GLY A 107 -4.23 -11.63 0.89
N CYS A 108 -3.89 -10.57 0.15
CA CYS A 108 -3.34 -10.69 -1.19
C CYS A 108 -1.82 -10.88 -1.14
N VAL A 109 -1.10 -9.90 -0.58
CA VAL A 109 0.36 -9.88 -0.63
C VAL A 109 0.92 -9.30 0.66
N ASP A 110 1.53 -10.15 1.49
CA ASP A 110 2.23 -9.71 2.70
C ASP A 110 3.50 -8.93 2.35
N ALA A 111 3.89 -8.00 3.21
CA ALA A 111 5.19 -7.35 3.13
C ALA A 111 6.26 -8.14 3.89
N ASN A 112 7.49 -8.15 3.39
CA ASN A 112 8.64 -8.68 4.11
C ASN A 112 9.23 -7.58 5.01
N VAL A 113 9.70 -7.94 6.20
CA VAL A 113 10.30 -6.99 7.14
C VAL A 113 11.75 -7.38 7.41
N VAL A 114 12.67 -6.44 7.28
CA VAL A 114 14.09 -6.63 7.56
C VAL A 114 14.50 -5.78 8.75
N GLY A 115 14.90 -6.44 9.83
CA GLY A 115 15.26 -5.80 11.09
C GLY A 115 14.08 -5.11 11.79
N GLY A 116 14.40 -4.29 12.80
CA GLY A 116 13.42 -3.53 13.57
C GLY A 116 12.81 -4.31 14.74
N THR A 117 11.87 -3.66 15.41
CA THR A 117 11.11 -4.22 16.54
C THR A 117 9.66 -3.78 16.47
N VAL A 118 8.78 -4.60 17.02
CA VAL A 118 7.36 -4.30 17.14
C VAL A 118 7.14 -3.42 18.37
N VAL A 119 6.45 -2.28 18.22
CA VAL A 119 6.21 -1.29 19.28
C VAL A 119 4.75 -0.81 19.30
N ARG A 120 4.40 0.05 20.27
CA ARG A 120 3.06 0.67 20.40
C ARG A 120 1.91 -0.33 20.44
N GLY A 121 1.97 -1.30 21.36
CA GLY A 121 0.93 -2.32 21.47
C GLY A 121 0.84 -3.21 20.24
N ASN A 122 1.96 -3.43 19.57
CA ASN A 122 2.15 -4.18 18.34
C ASN A 122 1.68 -3.55 17.03
N GLU A 123 1.20 -2.30 17.05
CA GLU A 123 0.64 -1.65 15.86
C GLU A 123 1.67 -0.96 14.95
N ALA A 124 2.96 -0.98 15.30
CA ALA A 124 3.99 -0.26 14.56
C ALA A 124 5.34 -0.99 14.57
N LEU A 125 6.14 -0.75 13.53
CA LEU A 125 7.49 -1.25 13.39
C LEU A 125 8.50 -0.12 13.60
N GLN A 126 9.40 -0.26 14.57
CA GLN A 126 10.47 0.70 14.82
C GLN A 126 11.81 0.15 14.32
N PHE A 127 12.50 0.93 13.49
CA PHE A 127 13.81 0.64 12.94
C PHE A 127 14.83 1.64 13.53
N THR A 128 15.78 1.17 14.35
CA THR A 128 16.68 2.03 15.14
C THR A 128 18.11 2.12 14.60
N GLU A 129 18.66 1.03 14.06
CA GLU A 129 20.11 0.86 13.97
C GLU A 129 20.70 0.97 12.54
N ASN A 130 19.95 0.61 11.50
CA ASN A 130 20.48 0.49 10.14
C ASN A 130 19.55 1.13 9.10
N SER A 131 20.13 1.89 8.17
CA SER A 131 19.40 2.55 7.08
C SER A 131 18.83 1.59 6.05
N SER A 132 19.29 0.34 6.00
CA SER A 132 18.73 -0.71 5.13
C SER A 132 17.56 -1.48 5.78
N HIS A 133 17.28 -1.26 7.06
CA HIS A 133 16.14 -1.90 7.73
C HIS A 133 14.83 -1.22 7.33
N GLY A 134 13.81 -2.02 7.12
CA GLY A 134 12.51 -1.52 6.71
C GLY A 134 11.57 -2.64 6.33
N MET A 135 10.39 -2.25 5.87
CA MET A 135 9.43 -3.15 5.24
C MET A 135 9.48 -3.00 3.72
N PHE A 136 9.34 -4.13 3.04
CA PHE A 136 9.45 -4.30 1.61
C PHE A 136 8.15 -4.94 1.10
N TRP A 137 7.33 -4.18 0.38
CA TRP A 137 6.06 -4.66 -0.14
C TRP A 137 6.19 -5.02 -1.63
N PRO A 138 6.24 -6.33 -1.97
CA PRO A 138 6.59 -6.76 -3.33
C PRO A 138 5.49 -6.46 -4.36
N VAL A 139 5.91 -6.20 -5.61
CA VAL A 139 5.03 -5.99 -6.77
C VAL A 139 5.39 -6.95 -7.90
N SER A 140 6.47 -6.70 -8.65
CA SER A 140 6.90 -7.58 -9.76
C SER A 140 7.78 -8.74 -9.31
N THR A 141 8.30 -8.68 -8.08
CA THR A 141 9.01 -9.80 -7.43
C THR A 141 8.06 -10.85 -6.86
N GLN A 142 6.74 -10.65 -6.99
CA GLN A 142 5.76 -11.73 -6.84
C GLN A 142 6.00 -12.74 -7.97
N GLU A 143 5.90 -14.03 -7.67
CA GLU A 143 6.26 -15.12 -8.59
C GLU A 143 5.34 -15.18 -9.83
N GLN A 144 4.54 -16.23 -9.98
CA GLN A 144 3.71 -16.43 -11.16
C GLN A 144 2.48 -15.50 -11.16
N ASP A 145 1.90 -15.24 -9.99
CA ASP A 145 0.71 -14.42 -9.81
C ASP A 145 1.07 -13.00 -9.32
N ARG A 146 1.16 -12.05 -10.26
CA ARG A 146 1.47 -10.64 -9.97
C ARG A 146 0.23 -9.81 -9.66
N HIS A 147 -0.35 -10.01 -8.48
CA HIS A 147 -1.59 -9.34 -8.03
C HIS A 147 -1.50 -7.80 -8.09
N TYR A 148 -0.31 -7.24 -7.86
CA TYR A 148 -0.10 -5.79 -7.81
C TYR A 148 0.32 -5.18 -9.16
N LYS A 149 0.36 -5.95 -10.25
CA LYS A 149 0.65 -5.44 -11.61
C LYS A 149 -0.11 -4.16 -12.01
N PRO A 150 -1.38 -3.92 -11.60
CA PRO A 150 -2.07 -2.67 -11.92
C PRO A 150 -1.35 -1.40 -11.45
N VAL A 151 -0.56 -1.45 -10.37
CA VAL A 151 0.15 -0.29 -9.82
C VAL A 151 1.24 0.24 -10.76
N ASN A 152 1.72 -0.58 -11.71
CA ASN A 152 2.69 -0.17 -12.72
C ASN A 152 2.17 0.93 -13.68
N THR A 153 0.86 1.20 -13.69
CA THR A 153 0.27 2.24 -14.55
C THR A 153 0.09 3.54 -13.79
N GLU A 154 -0.59 3.47 -12.64
CA GLU A 154 -0.86 4.58 -11.73
C GLU A 154 -1.17 4.01 -10.35
N HIS A 155 -0.76 4.71 -9.29
CA HIS A 155 -0.99 4.26 -7.92
C HIS A 155 -0.83 5.39 -6.91
N THR A 156 -1.23 5.12 -5.67
CA THR A 156 -0.90 5.95 -4.51
C THR A 156 -0.44 5.03 -3.40
N ILE A 157 0.70 5.31 -2.79
CA ILE A 157 1.14 4.66 -1.55
C ILE A 157 1.18 5.69 -0.43
N ALA A 158 0.61 5.34 0.72
CA ALA A 158 0.58 6.21 1.89
C ALA A 158 1.06 5.46 3.12
N ALA A 159 1.78 6.14 4.01
CA ALA A 159 2.22 5.58 5.28
C ALA A 159 2.25 6.63 6.40
N THR A 160 2.02 6.17 7.62
CA THR A 160 2.30 6.96 8.82
C THR A 160 3.72 6.67 9.28
N VAL A 161 4.55 7.70 9.35
CA VAL A 161 5.91 7.57 9.89
C VAL A 161 6.05 8.43 11.13
N LEU A 162 6.65 7.87 12.17
CA LEU A 162 7.01 8.61 13.37
C LEU A 162 8.52 8.76 13.40
N ARG A 163 8.93 10.01 13.64
CA ARG A 163 10.32 10.41 13.71
C ARG A 163 10.93 10.00 15.05
N SER A 164 12.10 9.36 15.00
CA SER A 164 13.11 9.42 16.07
C SER A 164 14.17 10.49 15.75
N ILE A 165 14.98 10.86 16.74
CA ILE A 165 16.05 11.87 16.62
C ILE A 165 16.99 11.46 15.46
N LEU A 166 16.97 12.23 14.37
CA LEU A 166 17.80 11.98 13.18
C LEU A 166 19.13 12.74 13.30
N THR A 167 20.23 12.05 12.99
CA THR A 167 21.58 12.63 12.94
C THR A 167 22.01 13.06 11.53
N GLY A 168 21.15 12.88 10.51
CA GLY A 168 21.44 13.17 9.11
C GLY A 168 20.20 13.12 8.21
N SER A 169 20.42 12.85 6.92
CA SER A 169 19.36 12.57 5.94
C SER A 169 19.09 11.08 5.86
N THR A 170 17.86 10.67 6.13
CA THR A 170 17.42 9.27 6.17
C THR A 170 16.43 9.00 5.06
N LEU A 171 16.59 7.87 4.35
CA LEU A 171 15.58 7.33 3.44
C LEU A 171 14.39 6.79 4.24
N VAL A 172 13.22 7.38 4.06
CA VAL A 172 12.01 7.02 4.83
C VAL A 172 10.99 6.21 4.02
N MET A 173 10.95 6.43 2.70
CA MET A 173 10.07 5.73 1.77
C MET A 173 10.77 5.66 0.40
N ALA A 174 10.60 4.57 -0.33
CA ALA A 174 11.10 4.46 -1.70
C ALA A 174 10.26 3.54 -2.57
N GLU A 175 10.35 3.73 -3.89
CA GLU A 175 9.88 2.79 -4.91
C GLU A 175 11.06 2.36 -5.75
N LYS A 176 11.32 1.04 -5.82
CA LYS A 176 12.31 0.49 -6.76
C LYS A 176 11.59 0.13 -8.05
N VAL A 177 12.00 0.74 -9.16
CA VAL A 177 11.30 0.65 -10.44
C VAL A 177 12.28 0.27 -11.54
N ARG A 178 11.93 -0.77 -12.29
CA ARG A 178 12.59 -1.08 -13.55
C ARG A 178 11.82 -0.43 -14.68
N LEU A 179 12.42 0.53 -15.36
CA LEU A 179 11.85 1.19 -16.53
C LEU A 179 12.18 0.36 -17.77
N LEU A 180 11.15 -0.22 -18.38
CA LEU A 180 11.29 -1.02 -19.60
C LEU A 180 11.19 -0.12 -20.84
N MET A 181 12.11 -0.34 -21.78
CA MET A 181 12.20 0.24 -23.12
C MET A 181 12.35 -0.92 -24.10
N ASP A 182 11.86 -0.79 -25.35
CA ASP A 182 11.81 -1.85 -26.37
C ASP A 182 12.85 -2.99 -26.22
N GLU A 183 14.14 -2.64 -26.18
CA GLU A 183 15.26 -3.59 -26.06
C GLU A 183 16.17 -3.34 -24.84
N ASN A 184 15.80 -2.44 -23.92
CA ASN A 184 16.65 -2.11 -22.77
C ASN A 184 15.85 -1.83 -21.51
N SER A 185 16.51 -1.88 -20.36
CA SER A 185 15.89 -1.50 -19.09
C SER A 185 16.83 -0.66 -18.24
N SER A 186 16.28 0.31 -17.52
CA SER A 186 17.02 1.08 -16.53
C SER A 186 16.36 0.93 -15.16
N ASN A 187 17.17 0.66 -14.14
CA ASN A 187 16.69 0.62 -12.76
C ASN A 187 16.76 2.02 -12.16
N VAL A 188 15.65 2.46 -11.57
CA VAL A 188 15.57 3.72 -10.85
C VAL A 188 15.01 3.49 -9.46
N MET A 189 15.39 4.35 -8.53
CA MET A 189 14.80 4.39 -7.21
C MET A 189 14.24 5.79 -6.96
N LEU A 190 12.92 5.85 -6.78
CA LEU A 190 12.22 7.05 -6.34
C LEU A 190 12.26 7.07 -4.82
N GLN A 191 12.93 8.06 -4.24
CA GLN A 191 13.29 8.12 -2.82
C GLN A 191 12.67 9.34 -2.15
N VAL A 192 12.04 9.13 -1.01
CA VAL A 192 11.67 10.18 -0.06
C VAL A 192 12.72 10.22 1.04
N LEU A 193 13.46 11.31 1.11
CA LEU A 193 14.46 11.59 2.12
C LEU A 193 13.89 12.54 3.17
N HIS A 194 14.26 12.32 4.43
CA HIS A 194 13.91 13.19 5.55
C HIS A 194 15.19 13.59 6.28
N ASP A 195 15.42 14.90 6.42
CA ASP A 195 16.65 15.42 7.00
C ASP A 195 16.49 15.93 8.44
N SER A 196 17.63 16.21 9.08
CA SER A 196 17.66 16.68 10.46
C SER A 196 16.96 18.03 10.69
N SER A 197 16.80 18.85 9.64
CA SER A 197 16.05 20.12 9.68
C SER A 197 14.53 19.91 9.66
N GLY A 198 14.07 18.68 9.51
CA GLY A 198 12.65 18.32 9.42
C GLY A 198 12.07 18.46 8.02
N ALA A 199 12.92 18.65 7.00
CA ALA A 199 12.46 18.80 5.63
C ALA A 199 12.41 17.45 4.90
N PHE A 200 11.43 17.32 4.01
CA PHE A 200 11.29 16.18 3.11
C PHE A 200 11.75 16.56 1.70
N ALA A 201 12.42 15.63 1.03
CA ALA A 201 12.85 15.75 -0.34
C ALA A 201 12.46 14.50 -1.13
N LEU A 202 11.98 14.68 -2.36
CA LEU A 202 11.78 13.60 -3.33
C LEU A 202 12.94 13.61 -4.32
N ARG A 203 13.50 12.42 -4.59
CA ARG A 203 14.65 12.25 -5.48
C ARG A 203 14.49 10.97 -6.29
N CYS A 204 14.68 11.05 -7.59
CA CYS A 204 14.86 9.89 -8.45
C CYS A 204 16.35 9.69 -8.77
N VAL A 205 16.85 8.49 -8.48
CA VAL A 205 18.25 8.09 -8.69
C VAL A 205 18.30 6.90 -9.64
N ALA A 206 19.16 6.94 -10.65
CA ALA A 206 19.37 5.81 -11.56
C ALA A 206 20.46 4.88 -11.02
N GLU A 207 20.21 3.58 -10.94
CA GLU A 207 21.25 2.59 -10.65
C GLU A 207 22.13 2.43 -11.90
N ARG A 208 23.31 3.08 -11.94
CA ARG A 208 24.24 2.92 -13.07
C ARG A 208 24.89 1.53 -13.04
N SER A 209 24.71 0.76 -14.12
CA SER A 209 25.65 -0.32 -14.45
C SER A 209 26.90 0.29 -15.11
N ALA A 210 28.08 -0.28 -14.88
CA ALA A 210 29.37 0.28 -15.30
C ALA A 210 29.54 0.46 -16.84
N SER A 211 28.58 0.00 -17.66
CA SER A 211 28.63 0.07 -19.12
C SER A 211 27.69 1.10 -19.76
N ASP A 212 26.82 1.77 -19.00
CA ASP A 212 25.70 2.51 -19.58
C ASP A 212 25.95 4.02 -19.67
N THR A 213 26.33 4.51 -20.86
CA THR A 213 26.84 5.88 -21.06
C THR A 213 25.93 6.84 -21.83
N SER A 214 24.68 6.53 -22.18
CA SER A 214 23.92 7.53 -22.97
C SER A 214 22.39 7.62 -22.90
N ARG A 215 21.64 6.77 -22.16
CA ARG A 215 20.15 6.84 -22.22
C ARG A 215 19.37 6.63 -20.93
N ALA A 216 20.02 6.42 -19.78
CA ALA A 216 19.31 6.38 -18.50
C ALA A 216 18.73 7.77 -18.14
N PRO A 217 17.61 7.85 -17.39
CA PRO A 217 17.20 9.10 -16.74
C PRO A 217 18.39 9.67 -15.98
N ARG A 218 18.70 10.96 -16.18
CA ARG A 218 19.77 11.61 -15.40
C ARG A 218 19.34 11.59 -13.94
N ASP A 219 20.30 11.39 -13.04
CA ASP A 219 20.05 11.61 -11.61
C ASP A 219 19.40 12.97 -11.47
N SER A 220 18.23 12.98 -10.82
CA SER A 220 17.62 14.23 -10.44
C SER A 220 18.38 14.78 -9.23
N ASP A 221 18.82 16.03 -9.32
CA ASP A 221 19.13 16.83 -8.13
C ASP A 221 17.87 16.92 -7.26
N ILE A 222 18.00 17.22 -5.96
CA ILE A 222 16.84 17.36 -5.06
C ILE A 222 15.79 18.27 -5.71
N VAL A 223 14.67 17.68 -6.17
CA VAL A 223 13.75 18.36 -7.09
C VAL A 223 12.84 19.35 -6.35
N SER A 224 12.57 19.09 -5.07
CA SER A 224 11.95 20.06 -4.17
C SER A 224 12.20 19.67 -2.71
N ARG A 225 12.19 20.66 -1.82
CA ARG A 225 12.38 20.51 -0.36
C ARG A 225 11.26 21.25 0.35
N THR A 226 10.60 20.57 1.28
CA THR A 226 9.45 21.16 2.00
C THR A 226 9.61 20.93 3.49
N GLN A 227 9.37 21.98 4.27
CA GLN A 227 9.35 21.93 5.73
C GLN A 227 7.87 21.92 6.17
N PRO A 228 7.36 20.83 6.76
CA PRO A 228 5.98 20.78 7.23
C PRO A 228 5.76 21.79 8.35
N ARG A 229 4.57 22.37 8.46
CA ARG A 229 4.15 23.04 9.70
C ARG A 229 4.05 21.99 10.80
N GLU A 230 4.71 22.21 11.94
CA GLU A 230 4.55 21.35 13.11
C GLU A 230 3.07 21.30 13.50
N SER A 231 2.47 20.12 13.42
CA SER A 231 1.12 19.89 13.93
C SER A 231 1.18 19.91 15.46
N THR A 232 0.78 21.03 16.05
CA THR A 232 0.41 21.08 17.46
C THR A 232 -0.95 20.40 17.60
N GLY A 233 -0.98 19.07 17.52
CA GLY A 233 -2.15 18.29 17.88
C GLY A 233 -2.45 18.56 19.35
N SER A 234 -3.55 19.26 19.63
CA SER A 234 -4.01 19.43 21.01
C SER A 234 -4.40 18.07 21.54
N LEU A 235 -3.52 17.51 22.38
CA LEU A 235 -3.87 16.41 23.25
C LEU A 235 -5.05 16.90 24.11
N HIS A 236 -6.26 16.40 23.87
CA HIS A 236 -7.32 16.53 24.86
C HIS A 236 -6.87 15.73 26.09
N GLN A 237 -6.24 16.45 27.01
CA GLN A 237 -5.84 15.97 28.31
C GLN A 237 -7.13 15.71 29.10
N GLN A 238 -7.67 14.49 28.98
CA GLN A 238 -8.65 14.04 29.96
C GLN A 238 -7.94 13.97 31.31
N HIS A 239 -8.38 14.86 32.19
CA HIS A 239 -7.79 15.12 33.47
C HIS A 239 -8.20 14.02 34.46
N GLU A 240 -7.65 12.81 34.34
CA GLU A 240 -7.73 11.83 35.42
C GLU A 240 -6.74 12.24 36.52
N ARG A 241 -7.29 12.77 37.63
CA ARG A 241 -6.52 13.08 38.84
C ARG A 241 -6.08 11.77 39.51
N GLY A 242 -4.95 11.23 39.07
CA GLY A 242 -4.20 10.18 39.76
C GLY A 242 -2.79 10.68 40.09
N VAL A 243 -2.49 10.84 41.38
CA VAL A 243 -1.17 11.22 41.88
C VAL A 243 -0.21 10.05 41.62
N GLY A 244 0.55 10.11 40.51
CA GLY A 244 1.55 9.09 40.17
C GLY A 244 2.16 9.12 38.76
N SER A 245 1.69 9.97 37.85
CA SER A 245 1.99 9.83 36.40
C SER A 245 3.02 10.81 35.80
N ARG A 246 3.83 11.51 36.61
CA ARG A 246 4.85 12.46 36.09
C ARG A 246 6.10 11.82 35.45
N TRP A 247 6.28 10.51 35.56
CA TRP A 247 7.46 9.80 35.01
C TRP A 247 7.20 9.07 33.68
N LEU A 248 5.93 8.88 33.28
CA LEU A 248 5.57 8.25 32.00
C LEU A 248 5.43 9.23 30.83
N SER A 249 5.48 10.55 31.09
CA SER A 249 5.38 11.58 30.06
C SER A 249 6.70 11.92 29.35
N MET A 250 7.82 11.25 29.68
CA MET A 250 9.15 11.54 29.10
C MET A 250 9.53 10.71 27.86
N LEU A 251 8.60 9.97 27.24
CA LEU A 251 8.90 9.08 26.09
C LEU A 251 8.22 9.47 24.76
N HIS A 252 7.60 10.66 24.66
CA HIS A 252 6.81 11.06 23.47
C HIS A 252 7.42 12.21 22.66
N THR A 253 8.74 12.22 22.41
CA THR A 253 9.41 13.29 21.65
C THR A 253 9.70 12.90 20.21
N GLY A 254 8.65 12.58 19.43
CA GLY A 254 8.77 12.29 17.99
C GLY A 254 7.56 12.82 17.21
N ALA A 255 7.80 13.66 16.20
CA ALA A 255 6.75 14.14 15.30
C ALA A 255 6.21 12.99 14.44
N THR A 256 4.89 13.00 14.20
CA THR A 256 4.20 12.03 13.33
C THR A 256 3.92 12.70 11.99
N TYR A 257 4.21 12.00 10.90
CA TYR A 257 3.98 12.47 9.53
C TYR A 257 3.17 11.45 8.75
N GLN A 258 2.20 11.93 7.99
CA GLN A 258 1.58 11.17 6.93
C GLN A 258 2.32 11.45 5.63
N LEU A 259 2.96 10.42 5.05
CA LEU A 259 3.59 10.51 3.74
C LEU A 259 2.67 9.86 2.72
N THR A 260 2.36 10.57 1.63
CA THR A 260 1.58 10.02 0.53
C THR A 260 2.28 10.31 -0.79
N LEU A 261 2.68 9.27 -1.51
CA LEU A 261 3.31 9.35 -2.83
C LEU A 261 2.27 8.96 -3.88
N VAL A 262 1.92 9.91 -4.74
CA VAL A 262 0.95 9.75 -5.82
C VAL A 262 1.68 9.67 -7.15
N MET A 263 1.50 8.55 -7.84
CA MET A 263 2.14 8.24 -9.11
C MET A 263 1.12 8.35 -10.24
N GLN A 264 1.39 9.25 -11.18
CA GLN A 264 0.47 9.54 -12.27
C GLN A 264 0.60 8.53 -13.39
N ASN A 265 -0.47 8.41 -14.19
CA ASN A 265 -0.45 7.57 -15.38
C ASN A 265 0.60 8.05 -16.38
N VAL A 266 1.73 7.35 -16.39
CA VAL A 266 2.85 7.65 -17.30
C VAL A 266 2.59 7.19 -18.73
N ARG A 267 1.71 6.19 -18.93
CA ARG A 267 1.37 5.64 -20.25
C ARG A 267 0.47 6.53 -21.09
N LYS A 268 -0.28 7.44 -20.48
CA LYS A 268 -1.08 8.43 -21.23
C LYS A 268 -0.14 9.52 -21.77
N PRO A 269 0.02 9.65 -23.10
CA PRO A 269 0.71 10.81 -23.67
C PRO A 269 -0.11 12.04 -23.30
N LEU A 270 0.43 12.88 -22.43
CA LEU A 270 -0.11 14.22 -22.27
C LEU A 270 0.46 15.02 -23.44
N LEU A 271 -0.40 15.32 -24.42
CA LEU A 271 -0.13 16.32 -25.45
C LEU A 271 0.04 17.68 -24.77
N ILE A 272 1.22 17.94 -24.22
CA ILE A 272 1.59 19.27 -23.77
C ILE A 272 2.91 19.57 -24.42
N GLU A 273 2.85 20.33 -25.51
CA GLU A 273 4.02 20.91 -26.15
C GLU A 273 4.90 21.58 -25.08
N ASN A 274 6.15 21.11 -24.99
CA ASN A 274 7.24 21.79 -24.30
C ASN A 274 7.12 22.04 -22.78
N LYS A 275 6.35 21.22 -22.02
CA LYS A 275 6.36 21.28 -20.54
C LYS A 275 6.73 19.94 -19.90
N SER A 276 7.52 20.02 -18.84
CA SER A 276 7.90 18.90 -17.98
C SER A 276 6.66 18.28 -17.31
N LYS A 277 6.48 16.96 -17.44
CA LYS A 277 5.30 16.24 -16.90
C LYS A 277 5.60 15.78 -15.47
N THR A 278 4.77 16.20 -14.52
CA THR A 278 4.83 15.65 -13.16
C THR A 278 4.38 14.20 -13.19
N TRP A 279 5.27 13.28 -12.83
CA TRP A 279 4.97 11.84 -12.83
C TRP A 279 4.80 11.30 -11.41
N ALA A 280 5.42 11.95 -10.43
CA ALA A 280 5.30 11.67 -9.00
C ALA A 280 4.99 12.95 -8.21
N THR A 281 4.12 12.87 -7.21
CA THR A 281 3.89 13.94 -6.25
C THR A 281 3.92 13.39 -4.83
N LEU A 282 4.78 13.96 -3.99
CA LEU A 282 4.83 13.67 -2.56
C LEU A 282 3.95 14.69 -1.82
N TYR A 283 3.07 14.18 -0.97
CA TYR A 283 2.32 14.94 0.00
C TYR A 283 2.81 14.60 1.40
N VAL A 284 2.94 15.62 2.24
CA VAL A 284 3.25 15.47 3.67
C VAL A 284 2.09 16.09 4.45
N ASN A 285 1.45 15.30 5.30
CA ASN A 285 0.28 15.71 6.09
C ASN A 285 -0.84 16.32 5.24
N GLY A 286 -1.13 15.71 4.09
CA GLY A 286 -2.20 16.16 3.19
C GLY A 286 -1.84 17.35 2.29
N GLU A 287 -0.67 17.98 2.45
CA GLU A 287 -0.23 19.12 1.64
C GLU A 287 0.75 18.69 0.56
N ALA A 288 0.47 19.06 -0.70
CA ALA A 288 1.37 18.81 -1.82
C ALA A 288 2.72 19.46 -1.52
N SER A 289 3.73 18.61 -1.33
CA SER A 289 5.03 19.03 -0.83
C SER A 289 6.06 19.07 -1.95
N VAL A 290 6.12 18.05 -2.81
CA VAL A 290 7.15 17.96 -3.85
C VAL A 290 6.58 17.37 -5.14
N HIS A 291 6.87 18.02 -6.27
CA HIS A 291 6.59 17.48 -7.60
C HIS A 291 7.89 17.02 -8.25
N GLU A 292 7.95 15.77 -8.69
CA GLU A 292 9.01 15.33 -9.59
C GLU A 292 8.52 15.42 -11.03
N MET A 293 9.22 16.23 -11.82
CA MET A 293 8.90 16.44 -13.22
C MET A 293 9.89 15.72 -14.12
N ASN A 294 9.38 14.94 -15.06
CA ASN A 294 10.20 14.39 -16.12
C ASN A 294 10.30 15.38 -17.28
N THR A 295 11.51 15.58 -17.78
CA THR A 295 11.85 16.48 -18.89
C THR A 295 11.85 15.80 -20.26
N GLY A 296 11.50 14.52 -20.35
CA GLY A 296 11.48 13.73 -21.59
C GLY A 296 10.13 13.10 -21.94
N ASN A 297 9.93 12.84 -23.24
CA ASN A 297 8.85 12.00 -23.75
C ASN A 297 9.08 10.55 -23.29
N MET A 298 8.51 10.18 -22.14
CA MET A 298 8.65 8.83 -21.60
C MET A 298 7.75 7.83 -22.34
N LEU A 299 8.35 7.00 -23.19
CA LEU A 299 7.78 5.75 -23.70
C LEU A 299 8.08 4.57 -22.75
N TYR A 300 8.32 4.83 -21.47
CA TYR A 300 8.71 3.80 -20.51
C TYR A 300 7.50 3.07 -19.94
N VAL A 301 7.63 1.75 -19.80
CA VAL A 301 6.70 0.93 -19.03
C VAL A 301 7.31 0.67 -17.66
N PRO A 302 6.77 1.26 -16.58
CA PRO A 302 7.24 0.93 -15.24
C PRO A 302 6.96 -0.54 -14.93
N ASP A 303 7.96 -1.20 -14.35
CA ASP A 303 7.81 -2.47 -13.67
C ASP A 303 8.35 -2.30 -12.26
N ILE A 304 7.44 -1.96 -11.34
CA ILE A 304 7.77 -1.72 -9.93
C ILE A 304 8.17 -3.06 -9.31
N GLU A 305 9.35 -3.10 -8.70
CA GLU A 305 9.83 -4.29 -8.00
C GLU A 305 9.17 -4.41 -6.63
N HIS A 306 9.30 -3.37 -5.82
CA HIS A 306 8.72 -3.29 -4.48
C HIS A 306 8.66 -1.85 -3.98
N PHE A 307 7.82 -1.64 -2.97
CA PHE A 307 7.82 -0.45 -2.13
C PHE A 307 8.69 -0.69 -0.90
N TYR A 308 9.41 0.33 -0.46
CA TYR A 308 10.21 0.32 0.76
C TYR A 308 9.73 1.42 1.72
N ILE A 309 9.58 1.10 3.01
CA ILE A 309 9.32 2.10 4.06
C ILE A 309 10.08 1.69 5.31
N GLY A 310 10.88 2.60 5.87
CA GLY A 310 11.74 2.26 7.00
C GLY A 310 12.89 3.24 7.15
N GLY A 311 14.05 2.73 7.56
CA GLY A 311 15.28 3.49 7.74
C GLY A 311 15.61 3.74 9.21
N ALA A 312 16.88 4.08 9.46
CA ALA A 312 17.37 4.31 10.81
C ALA A 312 16.63 5.46 11.50
N GLY A 313 16.08 5.18 12.68
CA GLY A 313 15.30 6.12 13.47
C GLY A 313 13.86 6.32 12.98
N VAL A 314 13.34 5.43 12.13
CA VAL A 314 11.97 5.52 11.59
C VAL A 314 11.07 4.51 12.27
N THR A 315 9.90 4.95 12.71
CA THR A 315 8.81 4.06 13.10
C THR A 315 7.73 4.12 12.04
N VAL A 316 7.31 2.97 11.50
CA VAL A 316 6.26 2.87 10.49
C VAL A 316 4.99 2.36 11.14
N LYS A 317 3.88 3.05 10.90
CA LYS A 317 2.52 2.66 11.27
C LYS A 317 1.66 2.79 10.02
N ASN A 318 0.70 1.89 9.81
CA ASN A 318 -0.35 2.00 8.79
C ASN A 318 0.14 2.32 7.36
N VAL A 319 0.24 1.32 6.49
CA VAL A 319 0.60 1.49 5.06
C VAL A 319 -0.59 1.14 4.17
N LEU A 320 -0.92 1.99 3.21
CA LEU A 320 -2.05 1.84 2.29
C LEU A 320 -1.55 1.91 0.85
N LEU A 321 -2.05 1.02 0.01
CA LEU A 321 -1.73 0.97 -1.42
C LEU A 321 -3.01 1.07 -2.24
N TYR A 322 -3.06 2.04 -3.16
CA TYR A 322 -4.18 2.26 -4.07
C TYR A 322 -3.76 2.02 -5.51
N ASN A 323 -4.64 1.43 -6.32
CA ASN A 323 -4.43 1.21 -7.75
C ASN A 323 -4.83 2.40 -8.64
N ARG A 324 -4.80 3.61 -8.07
CA ARG A 324 -5.17 4.85 -8.73
C ARG A 324 -4.48 6.04 -8.10
N GLN A 325 -4.55 7.17 -8.81
CA GLN A 325 -4.19 8.48 -8.28
C GLN A 325 -5.28 8.94 -7.30
N LEU A 326 -4.91 9.21 -6.06
CA LEU A 326 -5.78 9.96 -5.14
C LEU A 326 -5.72 11.45 -5.50
N GLY A 327 -6.88 12.11 -5.54
CA GLY A 327 -6.94 13.56 -5.67
C GLY A 327 -6.49 14.27 -4.40
N GLU A 328 -6.12 15.55 -4.50
CA GLU A 328 -5.66 16.35 -3.35
C GLU A 328 -6.66 16.35 -2.17
N ALA A 329 -7.97 16.40 -2.47
CA ALA A 329 -9.01 16.31 -1.45
C ALA A 329 -9.02 14.95 -0.73
N GLU A 330 -8.79 13.85 -1.46
CA GLU A 330 -8.71 12.51 -0.88
C GLU A 330 -7.42 12.31 -0.07
N VAL A 331 -6.30 12.91 -0.50
CA VAL A 331 -5.03 12.88 0.24
C VAL A 331 -5.15 13.66 1.56
N ARG A 332 -5.81 14.84 1.54
CA ARG A 332 -6.17 15.57 2.77
C ARG A 332 -7.11 14.77 3.65
N GLN A 333 -8.17 14.20 3.09
CA GLN A 333 -9.11 13.36 3.80
C GLN A 333 -8.40 12.16 4.47
N LEU A 334 -7.46 11.50 3.79
CA LEU A 334 -6.64 10.44 4.37
C LEU A 334 -5.80 10.97 5.54
N SER A 335 -5.27 12.19 5.44
CA SER A 335 -4.43 12.81 6.48
C SER A 335 -5.25 13.13 7.73
N ASP A 336 -6.45 13.65 7.54
CA ASP A 336 -7.39 13.96 8.62
C ASP A 336 -7.90 12.70 9.36
N ASN A 337 -7.74 11.52 8.77
CA ASN A 337 -8.25 10.24 9.30
C ASN A 337 -7.14 9.24 9.65
N ILE A 338 -5.90 9.69 9.83
CA ILE A 338 -4.75 8.82 10.09
C ILE A 338 -4.92 7.93 11.33
N ASP A 339 -5.53 8.46 12.39
CA ASP A 339 -5.78 7.76 13.65
C ASP A 339 -6.94 6.76 13.55
N ASN A 340 -7.76 6.85 12.50
CA ASN A 340 -8.89 5.96 12.28
C ASN A 340 -8.52 4.70 11.49
N ILE A 341 -7.29 4.61 10.97
CA ILE A 341 -6.81 3.46 10.20
C ILE A 341 -6.50 2.31 11.17
N LYS A 342 -7.33 1.26 11.08
CA LYS A 342 -7.18 0.02 11.84
C LYS A 342 -7.85 -1.15 11.12
N LEU A 343 -7.60 -2.35 11.59
CA LEU A 343 -8.27 -3.55 11.10
C LEU A 343 -9.62 -3.74 11.78
N SER A 344 -10.59 -4.26 11.03
CA SER A 344 -11.83 -4.77 11.61
C SER A 344 -11.57 -6.07 12.35
N ASP A 345 -12.30 -6.33 13.43
CA ASP A 345 -12.16 -7.56 14.22
C ASP A 345 -12.29 -8.82 13.36
N THR A 346 -13.12 -8.76 12.31
CA THR A 346 -13.30 -9.90 11.39
C THR A 346 -12.05 -10.14 10.55
N VAL A 347 -11.43 -9.09 10.02
CA VAL A 347 -10.16 -9.22 9.28
C VAL A 347 -9.05 -9.69 10.21
N ALA A 348 -8.91 -9.06 11.38
CA ALA A 348 -7.89 -9.45 12.36
C ALA A 348 -8.01 -10.93 12.76
N THR A 349 -9.22 -11.39 13.08
CA THR A 349 -9.50 -12.80 13.38
C THR A 349 -9.22 -13.70 12.18
N GLY A 350 -9.66 -13.30 10.98
CA GLY A 350 -9.49 -14.12 9.78
C GLY A 350 -8.05 -14.22 9.31
N LEU A 351 -7.22 -13.21 9.57
CA LEU A 351 -5.78 -13.31 9.43
C LEU A 351 -5.28 -14.44 10.34
N VAL A 352 -5.55 -14.38 11.65
CA VAL A 352 -5.07 -15.40 12.62
C VAL A 352 -5.53 -16.81 12.25
N SER A 353 -6.77 -16.96 11.77
CA SER A 353 -7.34 -18.27 11.41
C SER A 353 -6.95 -18.77 10.00
N GLY A 354 -6.14 -18.02 9.23
CA GLY A 354 -5.78 -18.41 7.87
C GLY A 354 -6.94 -18.36 6.87
N ALA A 355 -7.92 -17.48 7.07
CA ALA A 355 -9.10 -17.36 6.20
C ALA A 355 -8.75 -17.06 4.73
N PHE A 356 -7.59 -16.45 4.48
CA PHE A 356 -7.09 -16.12 3.14
C PHE A 356 -6.15 -17.18 2.54
N SER A 357 -5.74 -18.19 3.31
CA SER A 357 -4.86 -19.24 2.79
C SER A 357 -5.49 -19.96 1.60
N PRO A 358 -4.76 -20.53 0.63
CA PRO A 358 -5.35 -21.31 -0.44
C PRO A 358 -6.22 -22.47 0.09
N ILE A 359 -7.27 -22.83 -0.65
CA ILE A 359 -7.99 -24.08 -0.38
C ILE A 359 -7.15 -25.21 -0.97
N ASN A 360 -6.66 -26.12 -0.13
CA ASN A 360 -6.04 -27.34 -0.60
C ASN A 360 -7.04 -28.49 -0.43
N ILE A 361 -7.97 -28.60 -1.38
CA ILE A 361 -8.96 -29.68 -1.41
C ILE A 361 -8.85 -30.35 -2.77
N THR A 362 -8.59 -31.65 -2.74
CA THR A 362 -8.84 -32.53 -3.88
C THR A 362 -10.33 -32.81 -3.92
N TYR A 363 -11.02 -32.31 -4.93
CA TYR A 363 -12.33 -32.81 -5.27
C TYR A 363 -12.12 -34.20 -5.86
N THR A 364 -12.23 -35.22 -5.01
CA THR A 364 -12.41 -36.58 -5.52
C THR A 364 -13.80 -36.64 -6.10
N ASP A 365 -13.94 -37.31 -7.24
CA ASP A 365 -15.22 -37.66 -7.83
C ASP A 365 -15.98 -38.59 -6.86
N GLU A 366 -16.57 -38.04 -5.80
CA GLU A 366 -17.73 -38.63 -5.19
C GLU A 366 -18.87 -38.38 -6.17
N TRP A 367 -18.92 -39.20 -7.22
CA TRP A 367 -20.05 -39.61 -8.08
C TRP A 367 -19.45 -40.03 -9.43
N LEU A 368 -19.44 -41.36 -9.64
CA LEU A 368 -19.42 -42.03 -10.95
C LEU A 368 -20.38 -41.38 -11.95
#